data_AF-A0A0S8HPP5-F1
#
_entry.id   AF-A0A0S8HPP5-F1
#
_cell.length_a   1.000
_cell.length_b   1.000
_cell.length_c   1.000
_cell.angle_alpha   90.00
_cell.angle_beta   90.00
_cell.angle_gamma   90.00
#
_symmetry.space_group_name_H-M   'P 1'
#
loop_
_entity.id
_entity.type
_entity.pdbx_description
1 polymer ?
#
loop_
_entity_poly.entity_id
_entity_poly.type
_entity_poly.pdbx_seq_one_letter_code
_entity_poly.pdbx_strand_id
1 'polypeptide(L)'
;MKRTRIFTFLLFAGNISFCNFSLFAQNEKIPLNHSIYEGWKTLSNAKISNNGQWVAYEINPQQGDGYLYLVDLNGSKTDSVPRGYNPVFSNQSDFLVFKIKPQYATVRQAKKDKKKKSEMPKDTLAIWLLDGSDPLKIADVESFKVPEDGEGWFIFQHYEKKDTAKSDTVVSDSSHVQKSKEKSRGNQIVIMDPVQNKMHLYDHVVSYDVSKKGNTFGFIQESSDTIPVCKVSFFDTEKEKLLGIFEAPGKIARIGIDEPGTRMTFLYHH
;
A
#
# COMPACT_ATOMS: atom_id res chain seq x y z
N MET A 1 47.30 -85.24 -47.36
CA MET A 1 46.79 -84.06 -46.60
C MET A 1 45.32 -83.90 -46.96
N LYS A 2 44.36 -83.91 -46.02
CA LYS A 2 43.77 -82.72 -45.33
C LYS A 2 43.34 -81.62 -46.35
N ARG A 3 42.07 -81.17 -46.48
CA ARG A 3 40.88 -81.20 -45.59
C ARG A 3 39.52 -81.12 -46.35
N THR A 4 38.58 -81.95 -45.92
CA THR A 4 37.22 -81.63 -45.39
C THR A 4 36.35 -80.48 -45.95
N ARG A 5 35.19 -80.88 -46.53
CA ARG A 5 33.77 -80.38 -46.41
C ARG A 5 33.48 -78.93 -45.93
N ILE A 6 32.40 -78.32 -46.47
CA ILE A 6 31.09 -78.13 -45.78
C ILE A 6 30.01 -77.53 -46.71
N PHE A 7 28.79 -78.08 -46.64
CA PHE A 7 27.52 -77.60 -47.22
C PHE A 7 26.77 -76.82 -46.14
N THR A 8 26.12 -75.69 -46.42
CA THR A 8 24.91 -75.23 -45.67
C THR A 8 24.11 -74.24 -46.51
N PHE A 9 22.79 -74.46 -46.56
CA PHE A 9 21.78 -73.66 -47.24
C PHE A 9 20.90 -73.04 -46.14
N LEU A 10 20.60 -71.73 -46.13
CA LEU A 10 19.62 -71.20 -45.16
C LEU A 10 18.95 -69.88 -45.57
N LEU A 11 17.65 -69.85 -45.29
CA LEU A 11 16.70 -68.79 -45.60
C LEU A 11 17.07 -67.43 -44.99
N PHE A 12 16.80 -66.35 -45.74
CA PHE A 12 16.77 -64.99 -45.20
C PHE A 12 15.31 -64.52 -45.09
N ALA A 13 14.72 -64.67 -43.91
CA ALA A 13 13.43 -64.09 -43.55
C ALA A 13 13.56 -63.48 -42.15
N GLY A 14 13.34 -62.17 -42.01
CA GLY A 14 13.34 -61.54 -40.69
C GLY A 14 13.38 -60.01 -40.67
N ASN A 15 12.54 -59.45 -39.78
CA ASN A 15 12.58 -58.10 -39.23
C ASN A 15 12.24 -56.90 -40.14
N ILE A 16 10.94 -56.72 -40.37
CA ILE A 16 10.34 -55.37 -40.40
C ILE A 16 10.31 -54.86 -38.95
N SER A 17 11.19 -53.91 -38.62
CA SER A 17 11.25 -53.30 -37.29
C SER A 17 10.12 -52.27 -37.15
N PHE A 18 9.05 -52.62 -36.42
CA PHE A 18 7.96 -51.69 -36.12
C PHE A 18 8.42 -50.66 -35.08
N CYS A 19 8.78 -49.47 -35.56
CA CYS A 19 9.16 -48.35 -34.72
C CYS A 19 7.94 -47.86 -33.92
N ASN A 20 7.85 -48.25 -32.65
CA ASN A 20 6.77 -47.85 -31.75
C ASN A 20 6.99 -46.39 -31.30
N PHE A 21 6.51 -45.44 -32.10
CA PHE A 21 6.37 -44.05 -31.69
C PHE A 21 5.24 -43.92 -30.66
N SER A 22 5.59 -43.93 -29.37
CA SER A 22 4.66 -43.58 -28.30
C SER A 22 4.31 -42.09 -28.38
N LEU A 23 3.18 -41.80 -29.03
CA LEU A 23 2.62 -40.45 -29.17
C LEU A 23 2.03 -39.94 -27.84
N PHE A 24 2.89 -39.54 -26.90
CA PHE A 24 2.51 -38.83 -25.69
C PHE A 24 2.14 -37.37 -25.98
N ALA A 25 0.99 -37.18 -26.64
CA ALA A 25 0.46 -35.86 -27.01
C ALA A 25 -1.00 -35.61 -26.56
N GLN A 26 -1.55 -36.50 -25.73
CA GLN A 26 -2.87 -36.31 -25.12
C GLN A 26 -2.73 -35.59 -23.77
N ASN A 27 -2.55 -34.27 -23.80
CA ASN A 27 -2.85 -33.46 -22.63
C ASN A 27 -4.35 -33.61 -22.32
N GLU A 28 -4.67 -34.10 -21.12
CA GLU A 28 -6.05 -34.13 -20.65
C GLU A 28 -6.62 -32.71 -20.66
N LYS A 29 -7.69 -32.51 -21.41
CA LYS A 29 -8.36 -31.19 -21.47
C LYS A 29 -8.96 -30.92 -20.11
N ILE A 30 -8.53 -29.84 -19.45
CA ILE A 30 -9.06 -29.42 -18.15
C ILE A 30 -10.59 -29.30 -18.27
N PRO A 31 -11.37 -30.13 -17.56
CA PRO A 31 -12.82 -30.17 -17.73
C PRO A 31 -13.46 -28.91 -17.16
N LEU A 32 -14.23 -28.21 -17.98
CA LEU A 32 -14.91 -26.96 -17.61
C LEU A 32 -15.96 -27.20 -16.51
N ASN A 33 -15.55 -26.92 -15.27
CA ASN A 33 -16.36 -27.02 -14.05
C ASN A 33 -16.24 -25.73 -13.22
N HIS A 34 -17.02 -25.61 -12.13
CA HIS A 34 -17.11 -24.38 -11.36
C HIS A 34 -15.79 -23.98 -10.66
N SER A 35 -14.94 -24.95 -10.28
CA SER A 35 -13.63 -24.67 -9.66
C SER A 35 -12.63 -23.97 -10.59
N ILE A 36 -12.86 -23.93 -11.91
CA ILE A 36 -12.03 -23.11 -12.82
C ILE A 36 -12.17 -21.61 -12.50
N TYR A 37 -13.37 -21.15 -12.12
CA TYR A 37 -13.59 -19.74 -11.81
C TYR A 37 -12.87 -19.29 -10.54
N GLU A 38 -12.66 -20.20 -9.58
CA GLU A 38 -11.91 -19.91 -8.33
C GLU A 38 -10.42 -19.61 -8.61
N GLY A 39 -9.88 -20.16 -9.70
CA GLY A 39 -8.51 -19.90 -10.15
C GLY A 39 -8.32 -18.55 -10.86
N TRP A 40 -9.40 -17.84 -11.20
CA TRP A 40 -9.30 -16.56 -11.91
C TRP A 40 -8.80 -15.45 -10.99
N LYS A 41 -7.77 -14.74 -11.46
CA LYS A 41 -7.21 -13.56 -10.81
C LYS A 41 -7.49 -12.33 -11.66
N THR A 42 -7.85 -11.24 -11.01
CA THR A 42 -8.10 -9.94 -11.64
C THR A 42 -6.83 -9.11 -11.59
N LEU A 43 -6.43 -8.54 -12.73
CA LEU A 43 -5.45 -7.45 -12.78
C LEU A 43 -6.18 -6.12 -12.55
N SER A 44 -5.71 -5.32 -11.61
CA SER A 44 -6.34 -4.04 -11.24
C SER A 44 -5.32 -2.97 -10.87
N ASN A 45 -5.74 -1.71 -10.88
CA ASN A 45 -4.94 -0.54 -10.48
C ASN A 45 -3.56 -0.47 -11.15
N ALA A 46 -3.51 -0.79 -12.45
CA ALA A 46 -2.30 -0.60 -13.24
C ALA A 46 -1.91 0.88 -13.29
N LYS A 47 -0.64 1.16 -12.99
CA LYS A 47 -0.01 2.48 -13.02
C LYS A 47 1.32 2.37 -13.75
N ILE A 48 1.64 3.42 -14.50
CA ILE A 48 2.95 3.61 -15.10
C ILE A 48 3.52 4.87 -14.46
N SER A 49 4.81 4.83 -14.13
CA SER A 49 5.58 5.99 -13.67
C SER A 49 5.71 7.05 -14.76
N ASN A 50 5.89 8.32 -14.40
CA ASN A 50 5.92 9.42 -15.37
C ASN A 50 7.16 9.36 -16.28
N ASN A 51 8.26 8.75 -15.83
CA ASN A 51 9.43 8.47 -16.68
C ASN A 51 9.27 7.23 -17.60
N GLY A 52 8.15 6.50 -17.48
CA GLY A 52 7.84 5.32 -18.28
C GLY A 52 8.67 4.07 -18.00
N GLN A 53 9.53 4.06 -16.97
CA GLN A 53 10.44 2.94 -16.69
C GLN A 53 9.81 1.88 -15.78
N TRP A 54 8.95 2.30 -14.85
CA TRP A 54 8.30 1.44 -13.87
C TRP A 54 6.80 1.28 -14.15
N VAL A 55 6.32 0.04 -13.99
CA VAL A 55 4.89 -0.31 -14.01
C VAL A 55 4.53 -1.00 -12.70
N ALA A 56 3.48 -0.53 -12.04
CA ALA A 56 2.91 -1.17 -10.85
C ALA A 56 1.49 -1.66 -11.14
N TYR A 57 1.15 -2.89 -10.75
CA TYR A 57 -0.22 -3.42 -10.91
C TYR A 57 -0.54 -4.46 -9.85
N GLU A 58 -1.81 -4.55 -9.47
CA GLU A 58 -2.28 -5.58 -8.53
C GLU A 58 -2.76 -6.82 -9.28
N ILE A 59 -2.44 -8.00 -8.76
CA ILE A 59 -3.09 -9.26 -9.12
C ILE A 59 -3.81 -9.79 -7.87
N ASN A 60 -5.14 -9.76 -7.89
CA ASN A 60 -5.99 -10.17 -6.78
C ASN A 60 -6.80 -11.44 -7.15
N PRO A 61 -6.83 -12.50 -6.31
CA PRO A 61 -7.79 -13.59 -6.46
C PRO A 61 -9.21 -13.13 -6.11
N GLN A 62 -10.25 -13.88 -6.50
CA GLN A 62 -11.62 -13.61 -6.05
C GLN A 62 -11.76 -13.66 -4.52
N GLN A 63 -11.02 -14.54 -3.86
CA GLN A 63 -10.97 -14.65 -2.41
C GLN A 63 -9.53 -14.90 -1.92
N GLY A 64 -9.10 -14.17 -0.89
CA GLY A 64 -7.79 -14.34 -0.25
C GLY A 64 -6.91 -13.11 -0.38
N ASP A 65 -5.60 -13.33 -0.25
CA ASP A 65 -4.58 -12.29 -0.32
C ASP A 65 -4.00 -12.21 -1.75
N GLY A 66 -3.99 -11.01 -2.33
CA GLY A 66 -3.37 -10.72 -3.63
C GLY A 66 -1.92 -10.25 -3.53
N TYR A 67 -1.36 -9.77 -4.65
CA TYR A 67 -0.02 -9.20 -4.74
C TYR A 67 -0.05 -7.88 -5.50
N LEU A 68 0.74 -6.91 -5.05
CA LEU A 68 1.18 -5.79 -5.88
C LEU A 68 2.49 -6.20 -6.56
N TYR A 69 2.54 -6.10 -7.87
CA TYR A 69 3.77 -6.26 -8.66
C TYR A 69 4.36 -4.89 -8.99
N LEU A 70 5.68 -4.81 -9.01
CA LEU A 70 6.46 -3.69 -9.51
C LEU A 70 7.44 -4.23 -10.56
N VAL A 71 7.37 -3.69 -11.77
CA VAL A 71 8.15 -4.13 -12.92
C VAL A 71 9.01 -2.97 -13.41
N ASP A 72 10.31 -3.19 -13.50
CA ASP A 72 11.28 -2.37 -14.22
C ASP A 72 11.31 -2.82 -15.69
N LEU A 73 10.94 -1.93 -16.60
CA LEU A 73 10.92 -2.18 -18.04
C LEU A 73 12.31 -2.09 -18.69
N ASN A 74 13.28 -1.43 -18.05
CA ASN A 74 14.65 -1.31 -18.54
C ASN A 74 15.49 -2.53 -18.16
N GLY A 75 15.49 -2.92 -16.89
CA GLY A 75 16.22 -4.08 -16.38
C GLY A 75 15.47 -5.41 -16.49
N SER A 76 14.19 -5.41 -16.89
CA SER A 76 13.29 -6.58 -16.85
C SER A 76 13.17 -7.24 -15.45
N LYS A 77 13.48 -6.49 -14.38
CA LYS A 77 13.32 -6.96 -13.00
C LYS A 77 11.85 -6.86 -12.62
N THR A 78 11.29 -7.94 -12.09
CA THR A 78 9.97 -7.96 -11.47
C THR A 78 10.11 -8.28 -9.99
N ASP A 79 9.51 -7.46 -9.14
CA ASP A 79 9.42 -7.66 -7.71
C ASP A 79 7.94 -7.60 -7.28
N SER A 80 7.60 -8.08 -6.07
CA SER A 80 6.21 -8.13 -5.62
C SER A 80 6.04 -8.06 -4.10
N VAL A 81 4.98 -7.39 -3.67
CA VAL A 81 4.62 -7.25 -2.25
C VAL A 81 3.27 -7.92 -1.97
N PRO A 82 3.23 -8.95 -1.11
CA PRO A 82 1.98 -9.63 -0.77
C PRO A 82 1.03 -8.66 -0.05
N ARG A 83 -0.24 -8.67 -0.46
CA ARG A 83 -1.34 -7.81 0.02
C ARG A 83 -1.17 -6.31 -0.28
N GLY A 84 -0.17 -5.93 -1.08
CA GLY A 84 -0.01 -4.56 -1.57
C GLY A 84 -1.20 -4.14 -2.45
N TYR A 85 -1.64 -2.89 -2.33
CA TYR A 85 -2.73 -2.31 -3.11
C TYR A 85 -2.68 -0.77 -3.12
N ASN A 86 -3.45 -0.17 -4.03
CA ASN A 86 -3.51 1.27 -4.29
C ASN A 86 -2.12 1.90 -4.55
N PRO A 87 -1.38 1.43 -5.57
CA PRO A 87 -0.10 2.01 -5.95
C PRO A 87 -0.25 3.45 -6.48
N VAL A 88 0.63 4.34 -6.02
CA VAL A 88 0.77 5.72 -6.51
C VAL A 88 2.26 6.05 -6.60
N PHE A 89 2.73 6.33 -7.82
CA PHE A 89 4.10 6.83 -8.05
C PHE A 89 4.20 8.32 -7.68
N SER A 90 5.37 8.77 -7.25
CA SER A 90 5.70 10.20 -7.21
C SER A 90 5.86 10.76 -8.63
N ASN A 91 5.64 12.08 -8.81
CA ASN A 91 5.75 12.73 -10.11
C ASN A 91 7.12 12.50 -10.76
N GLN A 92 8.20 12.67 -9.98
CA GLN A 92 9.57 12.48 -10.45
C GLN A 92 9.97 11.00 -10.65
N SER A 93 9.10 10.06 -10.31
CA SER A 93 9.35 8.61 -10.43
C SER A 93 10.49 8.10 -9.55
N ASP A 94 10.72 8.74 -8.40
CA ASP A 94 11.72 8.35 -7.40
C ASP A 94 11.20 7.28 -6.42
N PHE A 95 9.89 7.28 -6.15
CA PHE A 95 9.29 6.38 -5.16
C PHE A 95 7.85 5.97 -5.52
N LEU A 96 7.46 4.81 -5.00
CA LEU A 96 6.10 4.27 -5.04
C LEU A 96 5.52 4.20 -3.62
N VAL A 97 4.37 4.85 -3.40
CA VAL A 97 3.59 4.72 -2.16
C VAL A 97 2.41 3.78 -2.42
N PHE A 98 2.17 2.85 -1.49
CA PHE A 98 1.04 1.94 -1.54
C PHE A 98 0.64 1.49 -0.13
N LYS A 99 -0.51 0.83 0.01
CA LYS A 99 -0.94 0.23 1.28
C LYS A 99 -0.83 -1.29 1.22
N ILE A 100 -0.65 -1.93 2.37
CA ILE A 100 -0.63 -3.38 2.54
C ILE A 100 -1.83 -3.73 3.42
N LYS A 101 -2.77 -4.52 2.88
CA LYS A 101 -3.94 -5.00 3.63
C LYS A 101 -3.49 -5.95 4.74
N PRO A 102 -4.12 -5.95 5.93
CA PRO A 102 -3.98 -7.06 6.87
C PRO A 102 -4.44 -8.38 6.23
N GLN A 103 -3.88 -9.50 6.69
CA GLN A 103 -4.16 -10.84 6.14
C GLN A 103 -5.66 -11.14 6.09
N TYR A 104 -6.15 -11.63 4.94
CA TYR A 104 -7.57 -11.93 4.72
C TYR A 104 -8.16 -12.83 5.81
N ALA A 105 -7.43 -13.87 6.23
CA ALA A 105 -7.87 -14.78 7.29
C ALA A 105 -8.10 -14.05 8.63
N THR A 106 -7.18 -13.18 9.03
CA THR A 106 -7.22 -12.40 10.28
C THR A 106 -8.37 -11.39 10.27
N VAL A 107 -8.61 -10.72 9.13
CA VAL A 107 -9.78 -9.83 8.94
C VAL A 107 -11.09 -10.60 9.00
N ARG A 108 -11.17 -11.76 8.35
CA ARG A 108 -12.36 -12.63 8.35
C ARG A 108 -12.66 -13.14 9.76
N GLN A 109 -11.65 -13.52 10.54
CA GLN A 109 -11.82 -13.95 11.93
C GLN A 109 -12.29 -12.78 12.80
N ALA A 110 -11.63 -11.61 12.74
CA ALA A 110 -12.05 -10.41 13.47
C ALA A 110 -13.52 -10.01 13.19
N LYS A 111 -13.99 -10.18 11.95
CA LYS A 111 -15.41 -9.97 11.57
C LYS A 111 -16.34 -11.03 12.16
N LYS A 112 -15.97 -12.31 12.16
CA LYS A 112 -16.74 -13.39 12.83
C LYS A 112 -16.87 -13.14 14.33
N ASP A 113 -15.77 -12.71 14.96
CA ASP A 113 -15.67 -12.35 16.37
C ASP A 113 -16.42 -11.04 16.71
N LYS A 114 -16.99 -10.35 15.71
CA LYS A 114 -17.70 -9.06 15.84
C LYS A 114 -16.86 -7.96 16.52
N LYS A 115 -15.55 -7.94 16.27
CA LYS A 115 -14.64 -6.91 16.81
C LYS A 115 -15.06 -5.50 16.38
N LYS A 116 -14.84 -4.52 17.26
CA LYS A 116 -15.15 -3.11 16.98
C LYS A 116 -14.21 -2.56 15.89
N LYS A 117 -14.61 -1.50 15.16
CA LYS A 117 -13.77 -0.86 14.13
C LYS A 117 -12.36 -0.52 14.62
N SER A 118 -12.20 -0.15 15.90
CA SER A 118 -10.91 0.15 16.55
C SER A 118 -10.02 -1.08 16.82
N GLU A 119 -10.61 -2.26 16.91
CA GLU A 119 -9.96 -3.56 17.18
C GLU A 119 -9.77 -4.39 15.90
N MET A 120 -10.26 -3.89 14.77
CA MET A 120 -10.03 -4.48 13.46
C MET A 120 -8.54 -4.35 13.10
N PRO A 121 -7.94 -5.37 12.45
CA PRO A 121 -6.62 -5.23 11.84
C PRO A 121 -6.59 -4.01 10.92
N LYS A 122 -5.58 -3.15 11.11
CA LYS A 122 -5.37 -1.91 10.34
C LYS A 122 -4.43 -2.16 9.16
N ASP A 123 -4.48 -1.27 8.19
CA ASP A 123 -3.56 -1.28 7.06
C ASP A 123 -2.18 -0.71 7.44
N THR A 124 -1.16 -1.18 6.74
CA THR A 124 0.22 -0.65 6.79
C THR A 124 0.45 0.17 5.52
N LEU A 125 1.05 1.35 5.62
CA LEU A 125 1.60 2.07 4.46
C LEU A 125 2.98 1.50 4.13
N ALA A 126 3.31 1.40 2.84
CA ALA A 126 4.64 1.07 2.38
C ALA A 126 5.12 2.11 1.36
N ILE A 127 6.41 2.43 1.46
CA ILE A 127 7.11 3.39 0.61
C ILE A 127 8.30 2.65 0.01
N TRP A 128 8.35 2.57 -1.31
CA TRP A 128 9.44 1.90 -2.03
C TRP A 128 10.22 2.95 -2.81
N LEU A 129 11.48 3.17 -2.42
CA LEU A 129 12.41 3.95 -3.24
C LEU A 129 12.78 3.11 -4.47
N LEU A 130 12.75 3.74 -5.65
CA LEU A 130 12.99 3.07 -6.93
C LEU A 130 14.49 3.01 -7.29
N ASP A 131 15.34 3.26 -6.30
CA ASP A 131 16.80 3.08 -6.31
C ASP A 131 17.24 1.62 -6.07
N GLY A 132 16.30 0.73 -5.71
CA GLY A 132 16.56 -0.68 -5.40
C GLY A 132 16.56 -1.02 -3.91
N SER A 133 16.28 -0.05 -3.03
CA SER A 133 16.16 -0.26 -1.58
C SER A 133 14.95 -1.12 -1.19
N ASP A 134 15.01 -1.70 0.02
CA ASP A 134 13.87 -2.40 0.63
C ASP A 134 12.71 -1.42 0.97
N PRO A 135 11.43 -1.83 0.82
CA PRO A 135 10.30 -0.96 1.16
C PRO A 135 10.20 -0.63 2.66
N LEU A 136 10.24 0.66 2.99
CA LEU A 136 9.92 1.18 4.32
C LEU A 136 8.43 0.94 4.62
N LYS A 137 8.13 0.45 5.83
CA LYS A 137 6.76 0.08 6.25
C LYS A 137 6.35 0.84 7.50
N ILE A 138 5.20 1.52 7.43
CA ILE A 138 4.64 2.36 8.49
C ILE A 138 3.27 1.80 8.88
N ALA A 139 3.13 1.35 10.13
CA ALA A 139 1.90 0.73 10.62
C ALA A 139 0.77 1.76 10.89
N ASP A 140 -0.45 1.26 11.00
CA ASP A 140 -1.63 2.03 11.42
C ASP A 140 -1.93 3.28 10.57
N VAL A 141 -1.86 3.18 9.25
CA VAL A 141 -2.17 4.29 8.33
C VAL A 141 -3.57 4.17 7.73
N GLU A 142 -4.41 5.18 7.98
CA GLU A 142 -5.79 5.27 7.48
C GLU A 142 -5.82 5.68 6.00
N SER A 143 -5.19 6.81 5.68
CA SER A 143 -5.20 7.42 4.35
C SER A 143 -3.85 8.06 4.00
N PHE A 144 -3.62 8.28 2.71
CA PHE A 144 -2.47 9.03 2.19
C PHE A 144 -2.86 9.79 0.92
N LYS A 145 -2.11 10.84 0.58
CA LYS A 145 -2.22 11.57 -0.69
C LYS A 145 -0.82 11.94 -1.18
N VAL A 146 -0.50 11.58 -2.41
CA VAL A 146 0.70 12.01 -3.14
C VAL A 146 0.26 13.15 -4.09
N PRO A 147 1.01 14.26 -4.22
CA PRO A 147 0.78 15.26 -5.26
C PRO A 147 0.87 14.65 -6.66
N GLU A 148 0.13 15.20 -7.62
CA GLU A 148 0.19 14.73 -9.02
C GLU A 148 1.42 15.28 -9.75
N ASP A 149 1.69 16.58 -9.57
CA ASP A 149 2.79 17.30 -10.23
C ASP A 149 3.91 17.71 -9.25
N GLY A 150 3.81 17.32 -7.97
CA GLY A 150 4.72 17.77 -6.90
C GLY A 150 5.95 16.89 -6.69
N GLU A 151 6.97 17.47 -6.06
CA GLU A 151 8.30 16.88 -5.89
C GLU A 151 8.55 16.46 -4.44
N GLY A 152 9.10 15.25 -4.25
CA GLY A 152 9.56 14.70 -2.96
C GLY A 152 8.47 14.38 -1.94
N TRP A 153 7.59 15.33 -1.64
CA TRP A 153 6.68 15.31 -0.51
C TRP A 153 5.37 14.58 -0.78
N PHE A 154 4.88 13.86 0.23
CA PHE A 154 3.51 13.36 0.30
C PHE A 154 3.00 13.41 1.75
N ILE A 155 1.69 13.19 1.94
CA ILE A 155 1.06 13.18 3.27
C ILE A 155 0.39 11.84 3.56
N PHE A 156 0.44 11.40 4.81
CA PHE A 156 -0.35 10.29 5.32
C PHE A 156 -0.94 10.58 6.70
N GLN A 157 -2.03 9.89 7.03
CA GLN A 157 -2.77 10.03 8.27
C GLN A 157 -2.81 8.69 9.00
N HIS A 158 -2.42 8.69 10.28
CA HIS A 158 -2.60 7.55 11.16
C HIS A 158 -4.06 7.41 11.63
N TYR A 159 -4.50 6.18 11.89
CA TYR A 159 -5.77 5.97 12.59
C TYR A 159 -5.72 6.51 14.03
N GLU A 160 -6.81 7.12 14.50
CA GLU A 160 -7.02 7.52 15.91
C GLU A 160 -6.50 6.46 16.89
N LYS A 161 -5.48 6.81 17.67
CA LYS A 161 -5.07 6.02 18.84
C LYS A 161 -6.06 6.29 19.96
N LYS A 162 -7.05 5.40 20.11
CA LYS A 162 -7.88 5.37 21.33
C LYS A 162 -7.10 4.65 22.40
N ASP A 163 -6.89 5.31 23.54
CA ASP A 163 -6.17 4.77 24.69
C ASP A 163 -6.84 3.53 25.27
N THR A 164 -6.52 2.37 24.70
CA THR A 164 -6.69 1.06 25.35
C THR A 164 -5.42 0.67 26.09
N ALA A 165 -4.84 1.60 26.84
CA ALA A 165 -3.82 1.32 27.83
C ALA A 165 -4.45 0.60 29.04
N LYS A 166 -4.68 -0.71 28.92
CA LYS A 166 -4.61 -1.58 30.09
C LYS A 166 -3.14 -1.74 30.44
N SER A 167 -2.71 -0.94 31.41
CA SER A 167 -1.35 -0.95 31.95
C SER A 167 -1.16 -2.13 32.90
N ASP A 168 -0.93 -3.32 32.36
CA ASP A 168 -0.51 -4.47 33.16
C ASP A 168 1.02 -4.45 33.33
N THR A 169 1.50 -3.77 34.38
CA THR A 169 2.68 -4.15 35.23
C THR A 169 2.81 -3.15 36.41
N VAL A 170 3.19 -3.66 37.58
CA VAL A 170 3.35 -2.97 38.88
C VAL A 170 4.80 -3.20 39.37
N VAL A 171 5.47 -2.38 40.20
CA VAL A 171 5.08 -1.36 41.20
C VAL A 171 6.18 -0.27 41.28
N SER A 172 5.84 1.01 41.56
CA SER A 172 6.48 1.86 42.63
C SER A 172 6.33 3.38 42.46
N ASP A 173 5.97 3.99 43.60
CA ASP A 173 6.11 5.39 44.07
C ASP A 173 5.68 6.65 43.27
N SER A 174 4.57 7.21 43.76
CA SER A 174 4.54 8.55 44.38
C SER A 174 4.97 9.79 43.58
N SER A 175 4.09 10.27 42.69
CA SER A 175 3.76 11.71 42.64
C SER A 175 2.42 11.97 41.94
N HIS A 176 1.66 12.94 42.46
CA HIS A 176 0.26 13.18 42.09
C HIS A 176 0.14 14.03 40.81
N VAL A 177 0.38 13.43 39.64
CA VAL A 177 0.09 14.08 38.35
C VAL A 177 -1.33 13.73 37.91
N GLN A 178 -2.25 14.70 37.97
CA GLN A 178 -3.55 14.57 37.33
C GLN A 178 -3.38 14.48 35.81
N LYS A 179 -3.32 13.24 35.28
CA LYS A 179 -3.53 13.01 33.85
C LYS A 179 -4.96 13.40 33.50
N SER A 180 -5.14 14.59 32.95
CA SER A 180 -6.30 14.89 32.11
C SER A 180 -6.35 13.82 31.02
N LYS A 181 -7.44 13.03 31.00
CA LYS A 181 -7.74 12.15 29.86
C LYS A 181 -8.30 13.01 28.74
N GLU A 182 -7.42 13.79 28.13
CA GLU A 182 -7.74 14.55 26.94
C GLU A 182 -8.10 13.55 25.83
N LYS A 183 -9.37 13.55 25.42
CA LYS A 183 -9.80 12.77 24.27
C LYS A 183 -9.24 13.48 23.04
N SER A 184 -8.14 12.99 22.49
CA SER A 184 -7.66 13.44 21.18
C SER A 184 -8.80 13.33 20.16
N ARG A 185 -9.22 14.48 19.62
CA ARG A 185 -10.37 14.60 18.69
C ARG A 185 -9.99 14.59 17.22
N GLY A 186 -8.70 14.49 16.91
CA GLY A 186 -8.20 14.43 15.55
C GLY A 186 -7.10 13.39 15.41
N ASN A 187 -6.85 13.00 14.17
CA ASN A 187 -5.80 12.08 13.79
C ASN A 187 -4.43 12.78 13.82
N GLN A 188 -3.38 11.97 13.76
CA GLN A 188 -2.02 12.43 13.51
C GLN A 188 -1.76 12.34 12.01
N ILE A 189 -1.30 13.42 11.38
CA ILE A 189 -0.77 13.41 10.02
C ILE A 189 0.75 13.50 10.05
N VAL A 190 1.37 12.99 8.99
CA VAL A 190 2.79 13.13 8.70
C VAL A 190 2.93 13.58 7.24
N ILE A 191 3.64 14.68 7.04
CA ILE A 191 4.11 15.16 5.74
C ILE A 191 5.55 14.70 5.61
N MET A 192 5.89 13.92 4.58
CA MET A 192 7.16 13.21 4.46
C MET A 192 7.75 13.34 3.06
N ASP A 193 9.06 13.57 3.00
CA ASP A 193 9.89 13.35 1.81
C ASP A 193 10.77 12.11 2.10
N PRO A 194 10.55 10.97 1.43
CA PRO A 194 11.29 9.74 1.67
C PRO A 194 12.67 9.73 1.00
N VAL A 195 12.92 10.61 0.03
CA VAL A 195 14.21 10.73 -0.68
C VAL A 195 15.19 11.56 0.16
N GLN A 196 14.70 12.66 0.74
CA GLN A 196 15.47 13.50 1.68
C GLN A 196 15.42 12.99 3.13
N ASN A 197 14.61 11.96 3.40
CA ASN A 197 14.33 11.43 4.75
C ASN A 197 13.88 12.52 5.75
N LYS A 198 13.02 13.44 5.29
CA LYS A 198 12.43 14.51 6.10
C LYS A 198 11.01 14.17 6.48
N MET A 199 10.59 14.58 7.68
CA MET A 199 9.20 14.44 8.13
C MET A 199 8.77 15.58 9.04
N HIS A 200 7.54 16.05 8.85
CA HIS A 200 6.83 16.97 9.73
C HIS A 200 5.54 16.32 10.20
N LEU A 201 5.28 16.39 11.49
CA LEU A 201 4.20 15.64 12.15
C LEU A 201 3.28 16.63 12.87
N TYR A 202 1.98 16.47 12.64
CA TYR A 202 0.95 17.36 13.19
C TYR A 202 -0.19 16.54 13.80
N ASP A 203 -0.45 16.80 15.08
CA ASP A 203 -1.53 16.16 15.84
C ASP A 203 -2.85 16.92 15.73
N HIS A 204 -3.93 16.24 16.15
CA HIS A 204 -5.29 16.79 16.21
C HIS A 204 -5.87 17.25 14.87
N VAL A 205 -5.43 16.63 13.77
CA VAL A 205 -5.92 16.93 12.42
C VAL A 205 -7.24 16.21 12.13
N VAL A 206 -8.25 17.00 11.73
CA VAL A 206 -9.60 16.55 11.40
C VAL A 206 -9.73 16.23 9.91
N SER A 207 -9.05 16.99 9.06
CA SER A 207 -9.07 16.86 7.60
C SER A 207 -7.83 17.52 7.00
N TYR A 208 -7.30 16.93 5.94
CA TYR A 208 -6.19 17.48 5.16
C TYR A 208 -6.53 17.45 3.65
N ASP A 209 -5.84 18.28 2.88
CA ASP A 209 -5.79 18.20 1.42
C ASP A 209 -4.43 18.71 0.91
N VAL A 210 -4.12 18.44 -0.36
CA VAL A 210 -2.83 18.76 -0.98
C VAL A 210 -3.06 19.35 -2.35
N SER A 211 -2.41 20.48 -2.61
CA SER A 211 -2.29 21.11 -3.94
C SER A 211 -1.79 20.11 -4.99
N LYS A 212 -2.24 20.26 -6.24
CA LYS A 212 -1.81 19.39 -7.35
C LYS A 212 -0.29 19.44 -7.54
N LYS A 213 0.29 20.64 -7.42
CA LYS A 213 1.73 20.92 -7.46
C LYS A 213 2.54 20.49 -6.23
N GLY A 214 1.92 20.03 -5.14
CA GLY A 214 2.63 19.59 -3.94
C GLY A 214 3.47 20.65 -3.22
N ASN A 215 3.33 21.93 -3.58
CA ASN A 215 3.97 23.05 -2.89
C ASN A 215 3.27 23.41 -1.57
N THR A 216 2.00 23.01 -1.43
CA THR A 216 1.13 23.37 -0.32
C THR A 216 0.32 22.17 0.18
N PHE A 217 0.50 21.87 1.47
CA PHE A 217 -0.24 20.85 2.21
C PHE A 217 -1.11 21.54 3.26
N GLY A 218 -2.43 21.56 3.06
CA GLY A 218 -3.37 22.23 3.96
C GLY A 218 -4.04 21.24 4.91
N PHE A 219 -4.27 21.67 6.15
CA PHE A 219 -5.00 20.85 7.12
C PHE A 219 -5.72 21.67 8.19
N ILE A 220 -6.75 21.06 8.75
CA ILE A 220 -7.60 21.59 9.82
C ILE A 220 -7.23 20.87 11.12
N GLN A 221 -6.83 21.62 12.15
CA GLN A 221 -6.65 21.13 13.51
C GLN A 221 -7.81 21.57 14.41
N GLU A 222 -8.22 20.72 15.36
CA GLU A 222 -9.21 21.04 16.41
C GLU A 222 -8.55 20.88 17.79
N SER A 223 -8.43 21.96 18.55
CA SER A 223 -7.96 21.93 19.94
C SER A 223 -9.15 21.99 20.91
N SER A 224 -9.01 21.39 22.11
CA SER A 224 -10.11 21.24 23.07
C SER A 224 -9.64 21.34 24.53
N ASP A 225 -9.20 22.53 24.94
CA ASP A 225 -8.98 22.83 26.36
C ASP A 225 -10.33 23.03 27.09
N THR A 226 -11.11 24.06 26.69
CA THR A 226 -12.46 24.32 27.24
C THR A 226 -13.50 24.71 26.17
N ILE A 227 -13.07 25.39 25.10
CA ILE A 227 -13.90 25.74 23.92
C ILE A 227 -13.22 25.08 22.71
N PRO A 228 -13.94 24.40 21.81
CA PRO A 228 -13.35 23.84 20.60
C PRO A 228 -12.94 24.99 19.66
N VAL A 229 -11.63 25.13 19.43
CA VAL A 229 -11.06 26.09 18.48
C VAL A 229 -10.53 25.32 17.28
N CYS A 230 -11.03 25.67 16.10
CA CYS A 230 -10.52 25.13 14.85
C CYS A 230 -9.49 26.08 14.25
N LYS A 231 -8.36 25.51 13.82
CA LYS A 231 -7.27 26.20 13.14
C LYS A 231 -7.07 25.62 11.75
N VAL A 232 -7.07 26.46 10.74
CA VAL A 232 -6.70 26.11 9.36
C VAL A 232 -5.26 26.56 9.14
N SER A 233 -4.40 25.62 8.77
CA SER A 233 -2.99 25.89 8.47
C SER A 233 -2.60 25.30 7.12
N PHE A 234 -1.54 25.83 6.52
CA PHE A 234 -0.85 25.18 5.41
C PHE A 234 0.65 25.05 5.70
N PHE A 235 1.24 23.97 5.23
CA PHE A 235 2.66 23.74 5.19
C PHE A 235 3.19 24.03 3.78
N ASP A 236 4.17 24.94 3.70
CA ASP A 236 4.93 25.34 2.52
C ASP A 236 6.17 24.43 2.41
N THR A 237 6.27 23.64 1.34
CA THR A 237 7.37 22.66 1.17
C THR A 237 8.70 23.28 0.76
N GLU A 238 8.70 24.45 0.11
CA GLU A 238 9.94 25.16 -0.27
C GLU A 238 10.60 25.80 0.96
N LYS A 239 9.79 26.33 1.87
CA LYS A 239 10.25 27.05 3.07
C LYS A 239 10.29 26.16 4.32
N GLU A 240 9.77 24.94 4.22
CA GLU A 240 9.52 23.98 5.31
C GLU A 240 8.81 24.63 6.52
N LYS A 241 7.80 25.47 6.24
CA LYS A 241 7.14 26.32 7.24
C LYS A 241 5.63 26.12 7.29
N LEU A 242 5.13 26.03 8.52
CA LEU A 242 3.70 26.09 8.81
C LEU A 242 3.24 27.54 8.90
N LEU A 243 2.14 27.86 8.20
CA LEU A 243 1.48 29.15 8.24
C LEU A 243 0.01 28.96 8.59
N GLY A 244 -0.45 29.64 9.65
CA GLY A 244 -1.85 29.67 10.06
C GLY A 244 -2.64 30.68 9.22
N ILE A 245 -3.75 30.25 8.64
CA ILE A 245 -4.62 31.07 7.78
C ILE A 245 -5.84 31.59 8.54
N PHE A 246 -6.43 30.73 9.38
CA PHE A 246 -7.67 31.02 10.07
C PHE A 246 -7.69 30.30 11.42
N GLU A 247 -8.21 30.96 12.45
CA GLU A 247 -8.37 30.40 13.79
C GLU A 247 -9.63 30.99 14.42
N ALA A 248 -10.60 30.14 14.78
CA ALA A 248 -11.88 30.57 15.35
C ALA A 248 -12.53 29.45 16.20
N PRO A 249 -13.34 29.78 17.21
CA PRO A 249 -14.19 28.82 17.89
C PRO A 249 -15.24 28.26 16.92
N GLY A 250 -15.63 27.00 17.08
CA GLY A 250 -16.64 26.35 16.23
C GLY A 250 -16.13 25.06 15.60
N LYS A 251 -16.62 24.74 14.40
CA LYS A 251 -16.22 23.54 13.64
C LYS A 251 -15.88 23.87 12.20
N ILE A 252 -14.79 23.30 11.70
CA ILE A 252 -14.41 23.37 10.29
C ILE A 252 -14.36 21.97 9.70
N ALA A 253 -14.91 21.80 8.51
CA ALA A 253 -14.91 20.54 7.77
C ALA A 253 -14.61 20.77 6.28
N ARG A 254 -14.17 19.71 5.59
CA ARG A 254 -13.94 19.68 4.13
C ARG A 254 -13.05 20.82 3.63
N ILE A 255 -11.74 20.67 3.85
CA ILE A 255 -10.72 21.46 3.19
C ILE A 255 -10.58 21.05 1.72
N GLY A 256 -10.32 22.02 0.84
CA GLY A 256 -9.95 21.81 -0.55
C GLY A 256 -8.99 22.91 -1.02
N ILE A 257 -7.95 22.53 -1.78
CA ILE A 257 -6.88 23.44 -2.24
C ILE A 257 -6.90 23.53 -3.77
N ASP A 258 -6.61 24.70 -4.32
CA ASP A 258 -6.48 24.88 -5.78
C ASP A 258 -5.20 24.20 -6.33
N GLU A 259 -5.16 23.93 -7.64
CA GLU A 259 -4.02 23.26 -8.28
C GLU A 259 -2.67 23.96 -8.01
N PRO A 260 -2.57 25.31 -8.03
CA PRO A 260 -1.33 26.03 -7.71
C PRO A 260 -0.96 26.10 -6.22
N GLY A 261 -1.84 25.69 -5.28
CA GLY A 261 -1.60 25.83 -3.84
C GLY A 261 -1.76 27.25 -3.28
N THR A 262 -2.36 28.18 -4.04
CA THR A 262 -2.50 29.59 -3.66
C THR A 262 -3.81 29.93 -2.96
N ARG A 263 -4.82 29.06 -3.05
CA ARG A 263 -6.16 29.27 -2.51
C ARG A 263 -6.68 28.02 -1.84
N MET A 264 -7.45 28.24 -0.78
CA MET A 264 -8.04 27.17 0.02
C MET A 264 -9.50 27.50 0.29
N THR A 265 -10.34 26.47 0.26
CA THR A 265 -11.76 26.53 0.64
C THR A 265 -12.00 25.58 1.80
N PHE A 266 -12.89 25.96 2.72
CA PHE A 266 -13.31 25.13 3.84
C PHE A 266 -14.74 25.50 4.25
N LEU A 267 -15.47 24.55 4.84
CA LEU A 267 -16.78 24.80 5.42
C LEU A 267 -16.64 25.10 6.91
N TYR A 268 -16.97 26.32 7.32
CA TYR A 268 -17.00 26.74 8.72
C TYR A 268 -18.44 26.79 9.25
N HIS A 269 -18.64 26.25 10.45
CA HIS A 269 -19.88 26.31 11.22
C HIS A 269 -19.56 26.83 12.62
N HIS A 270 -20.16 27.97 12.96
CA HIS A 270 -20.07 28.60 14.27
C HIS A 270 -21.03 27.91 15.27
#